data_AF-A0A653DRM5-F1
#
_entry.id   AF-A0A653DRM5-F1
#
_cell.length_a   1.000
_cell.length_b   1.000
_cell.length_c   1.000
_cell.angle_alpha   90.00
_cell.angle_beta   90.00
_cell.angle_gamma   90.00
#
_symmetry.space_group_name_H-M   'P 1'
#
loop_
_entity.id
_entity.type
_entity.pdbx_description
1 polymer ?
#
loop_
_entity_poly.entity_id
_entity_poly.type
_entity_poly.pdbx_seq_one_letter_code
_entity_poly.pdbx_strand_id
1 'polypeptide(L)'
;MSPTKTEARRGCVRPPHFDILWLPRAALETDPSDCVVVVGVSRPRAALAVLAVLLLSLFLACHLIYDSALSGLRRGGQSHHSHQLPHRPVLVLPRRLYPTAARRLPQAIIMGVRKCGTRALLEMLYLHPMVQKAAGEVHFFDRDENYNKGLEWYRMQMPHSYPGQITIEKSPSYFVTPEVPERIRAMNSSIKLLLIVREPVTRAISDYTQLRANAVAASPSSLPPVAPNVAAQPPKSFEQLAVFPNGTINEVYRPLAISVYHNYLHRWLEAFPREQILIVNGDLLIEDPVSQVQKIENFLGLEPRIGTHNFYFNETKDSTASETRRQTGA
;
A
#
# COMPACT_ATOMS: atom_id res chain seq x y z
N MET A 1 -35.89 -48.50 2.37
CA MET A 1 -35.88 -47.32 1.48
C MET A 1 -35.75 -46.12 2.40
N SER A 2 -34.66 -45.37 2.53
CA SER A 2 -33.60 -44.99 1.59
C SER A 2 -32.37 -44.54 2.42
N PRO A 3 -31.16 -44.54 1.84
CA PRO A 3 -29.92 -44.54 2.60
C PRO A 3 -29.37 -43.14 2.91
N THR A 4 -28.63 -43.09 4.01
CA THR A 4 -27.68 -42.04 4.42
C THR A 4 -26.60 -41.84 3.37
N LYS A 5 -26.41 -40.60 2.89
CA LYS A 5 -25.22 -40.18 2.14
C LYS A 5 -24.31 -39.35 3.03
N THR A 6 -23.28 -40.02 3.53
CA THR A 6 -22.06 -39.43 4.06
C THR A 6 -21.24 -38.91 2.88
N GLU A 7 -21.10 -37.60 2.73
CA GLU A 7 -20.21 -37.02 1.72
C GLU A 7 -18.93 -36.51 2.37
N ALA A 8 -17.82 -37.07 1.88
CA ALA A 8 -16.48 -36.94 2.42
C ALA A 8 -15.96 -35.50 2.27
N ARG A 9 -15.48 -34.94 3.39
CA ARG A 9 -14.64 -33.73 3.41
C ARG A 9 -13.35 -33.98 2.64
N ARG A 10 -13.29 -33.57 1.36
CA ARG A 10 -12.02 -33.38 0.65
C ARG A 10 -11.39 -32.09 1.17
N GLY A 11 -10.20 -32.23 1.76
CA GLY A 11 -9.40 -31.11 2.23
C GLY A 11 -9.06 -30.17 1.09
N CYS A 12 -9.45 -28.91 1.24
CA CYS A 12 -8.94 -27.83 0.42
C CYS A 12 -7.68 -27.27 1.10
N VAL A 13 -6.54 -27.49 0.45
CA VAL A 13 -5.24 -26.96 0.82
C VAL A 13 -5.28 -25.44 0.69
N ARG A 14 -5.06 -24.73 1.81
CA ARG A 14 -5.00 -23.26 1.85
C ARG A 14 -3.75 -22.77 1.10
N PRO A 15 -3.86 -21.85 0.12
CA PRO A 15 -2.71 -21.08 -0.33
C PRO A 15 -2.39 -19.99 0.71
N PRO A 16 -1.10 -19.69 0.97
CA PRO A 16 -0.72 -18.66 1.92
C PRO A 16 -0.49 -17.31 1.23
N HIS A 17 -0.97 -16.24 1.87
CA HIS A 17 -0.36 -14.90 1.98
C HIS A 17 -1.23 -13.69 1.60
N PHE A 18 -1.09 -12.68 2.47
CA PHE A 18 -1.57 -11.29 2.48
C PHE A 18 -2.96 -11.05 3.10
N ASP A 19 -2.94 -10.66 4.39
CA ASP A 19 -4.11 -10.11 5.09
C ASP A 19 -4.22 -8.61 4.80
N ILE A 20 -5.07 -8.23 3.85
CA ILE A 20 -5.48 -6.84 3.62
C ILE A 20 -6.81 -6.63 4.35
N LEU A 21 -6.81 -5.70 5.31
CA LEU A 21 -7.83 -5.55 6.35
C LEU A 21 -8.73 -4.33 6.10
N TRP A 22 -10.02 -4.47 5.77
CA TRP A 22 -11.01 -3.35 5.80
C TRP A 22 -12.47 -3.79 6.10
N LEU A 23 -13.24 -2.84 6.66
CA LEU A 23 -14.61 -2.92 7.25
C LEU A 23 -15.69 -2.29 6.33
N PRO A 24 -16.96 -2.75 6.37
CA PRO A 24 -18.14 -2.05 5.85
C PRO A 24 -19.07 -1.42 6.91
N ARG A 25 -20.21 -0.90 6.42
CA ARG A 25 -20.98 0.28 6.86
C ARG A 25 -22.27 -0.01 7.66
N ALA A 26 -22.45 -1.19 8.24
CA ALA A 26 -23.74 -1.55 8.86
C ALA A 26 -23.82 -1.24 10.37
N ALA A 27 -23.75 0.04 10.76
CA ALA A 27 -24.18 0.51 12.09
C ALA A 27 -24.16 2.06 12.14
N LEU A 28 -25.09 2.72 11.43
CA LEU A 28 -25.35 4.14 11.64
C LEU A 28 -26.52 4.27 12.64
N GLU A 29 -26.21 4.13 13.92
CA GLU A 29 -26.96 4.74 15.02
C GLU A 29 -26.13 4.63 16.31
N THR A 30 -25.80 5.82 16.82
CA THR A 30 -25.24 6.19 18.13
C THR A 30 -23.86 5.65 18.57
N ASP A 31 -22.96 6.63 18.76
CA ASP A 31 -21.74 6.74 19.58
C ASP A 31 -20.38 6.17 19.07
N PRO A 32 -19.30 6.99 18.96
CA PRO A 32 -18.02 6.60 18.38
C PRO A 32 -16.90 6.48 19.42
N SER A 33 -16.41 5.28 19.69
CA SER A 33 -15.09 5.05 20.30
C SER A 33 -14.53 3.71 19.82
N ASP A 34 -13.23 3.71 19.53
CA ASP A 34 -12.36 2.57 19.18
C ASP A 34 -12.28 2.12 17.71
N CYS A 35 -11.21 2.59 17.05
CA CYS A 35 -10.64 1.96 15.86
C CYS A 35 -9.10 2.07 15.89
N VAL A 36 -8.40 0.95 16.17
CA VAL A 36 -6.94 0.84 16.06
C VAL A 36 -6.57 0.11 14.77
N VAL A 37 -5.71 0.74 13.95
CA VAL A 37 -5.08 0.11 12.78
C VAL A 37 -3.85 -0.66 13.25
N VAL A 38 -3.95 -2.00 13.31
CA VAL A 38 -2.78 -2.88 13.50
C VAL A 38 -2.49 -3.59 12.18
N VAL A 39 -1.32 -3.31 11.60
CA VAL A 39 -0.73 -4.13 10.53
C VAL A 39 0.30 -5.04 11.18
N GLY A 40 -0.12 -6.25 11.50
CA GLY A 40 0.75 -7.29 12.03
C GLY A 40 1.37 -8.10 10.91
N VAL A 41 2.69 -8.00 10.71
CA VAL A 41 3.46 -9.04 10.03
C VAL A 41 3.73 -10.11 11.08
N SER A 42 3.25 -11.34 10.87
CA SER A 42 3.58 -12.44 11.79
C SER A 42 5.08 -12.75 11.71
N ARG A 43 5.82 -12.29 12.72
CA ARG A 43 7.27 -12.49 12.88
C ARG A 43 7.77 -13.95 12.86
N PRO A 44 7.00 -15.02 13.18
CA PRO A 44 7.56 -16.38 13.12
C PRO A 44 7.70 -16.94 11.71
N ARG A 45 6.93 -16.47 10.72
CA ARG A 45 6.95 -17.04 9.35
C ARG A 45 8.07 -16.49 8.48
N ALA A 46 8.43 -15.22 8.67
CA ALA A 46 9.59 -14.62 8.00
C ALA A 46 10.90 -15.28 8.46
N ALA A 47 11.02 -15.57 9.76
CA ALA A 47 12.17 -16.30 10.30
C ALA A 47 12.29 -17.70 9.70
N LEU A 48 11.18 -18.44 9.55
CA LEU A 48 11.18 -19.77 8.94
C LEU A 48 11.57 -19.75 7.45
N ALA A 49 11.09 -18.76 6.69
CA ALA A 49 11.45 -18.59 5.28
C ALA A 49 12.94 -18.27 5.11
N VAL A 50 13.49 -17.38 5.95
CA VAL A 50 14.93 -17.05 5.95
C VAL A 50 15.76 -18.28 6.33
N LEU A 51 15.34 -19.04 7.35
CA LEU A 51 16.07 -20.23 7.80
C LEU A 51 16.03 -21.35 6.74
N ALA A 52 14.91 -21.52 6.03
CA ALA A 52 14.81 -22.45 4.91
C ALA A 52 15.74 -22.07 3.74
N VAL A 53 15.80 -20.78 3.38
CA VAL A 53 16.70 -20.30 2.32
C VAL A 53 18.18 -20.49 2.72
N LEU A 54 18.52 -20.23 3.98
CA LEU A 54 19.88 -20.44 4.49
C LEU A 54 20.27 -21.93 4.46
N LEU A 55 19.39 -22.82 4.90
CA LEU A 55 19.64 -24.27 4.86
C LEU A 55 19.78 -24.81 3.44
N LEU A 56 18.93 -24.36 2.50
CA LEU A 56 19.04 -24.73 1.08
C LEU A 56 20.35 -24.22 0.47
N SER A 57 20.75 -22.98 0.79
CA SER A 57 22.02 -22.42 0.31
C SER A 57 23.24 -23.17 0.86
N LEU A 58 23.21 -23.56 2.13
CA LEU A 58 24.26 -24.34 2.78
C LEU A 58 24.33 -25.76 2.19
N PHE A 59 23.19 -26.40 1.95
CA PHE A 59 23.13 -27.72 1.32
C PHE A 59 23.75 -27.70 -0.08
N LEU A 60 23.37 -26.72 -0.92
CA LEU A 60 23.94 -26.55 -2.26
C LEU A 60 25.45 -26.27 -2.23
N ALA A 61 25.91 -25.43 -1.30
CA ALA A 61 27.33 -25.14 -1.13
C ALA A 61 28.12 -26.40 -0.71
N CYS A 62 27.60 -27.16 0.27
CA CYS A 62 28.20 -28.43 0.68
C CYS A 62 28.23 -29.45 -0.48
N HIS A 63 27.18 -29.53 -1.28
CA HIS A 63 27.12 -30.45 -2.43
C HIS A 63 28.16 -30.08 -3.50
N LEU A 64 28.31 -28.80 -3.81
CA LEU A 64 29.33 -28.31 -4.75
C LEU A 64 30.75 -28.57 -4.23
N ILE A 65 31.00 -28.37 -2.93
CA ILE A 65 32.30 -28.65 -2.32
C ILE A 65 32.58 -30.16 -2.31
N TYR A 66 31.58 -30.99 -1.98
CA TYR A 66 31.69 -32.45 -2.00
C TYR A 66 31.97 -32.97 -3.40
N ASP A 67 31.24 -32.53 -4.43
CA ASP A 67 31.47 -32.91 -5.82
C ASP A 67 32.85 -32.47 -6.31
N SER A 68 33.32 -31.29 -5.87
CA SER A 68 34.67 -30.81 -6.16
C SER A 68 35.75 -31.67 -5.49
N ALA A 69 35.52 -32.08 -4.24
CA ALA A 69 36.43 -32.96 -3.50
C ALA A 69 36.46 -34.39 -4.08
N LEU A 70 35.30 -34.92 -4.48
CA LEU A 70 35.18 -36.23 -5.14
C LEU A 70 35.87 -36.23 -6.51
N SER A 71 35.74 -35.12 -7.25
CA SER A 71 36.45 -34.89 -8.52
C SER A 71 37.96 -34.77 -8.33
N GLY A 72 38.41 -34.23 -7.20
CA GLY A 72 39.82 -34.17 -6.80
C GLY A 72 40.39 -35.54 -6.46
N LEU A 73 39.65 -36.36 -5.70
CA LEU A 73 40.04 -37.73 -5.35
C LEU A 73 40.09 -38.66 -6.57
N ARG A 74 39.19 -38.49 -7.55
CA ARG A 74 39.23 -39.24 -8.83
C ARG A 74 40.39 -38.84 -9.76
N ARG A 75 40.97 -37.65 -9.59
CA ARG A 75 42.13 -37.18 -10.37
C ARG A 75 43.48 -37.58 -9.77
N GLY A 76 43.52 -38.11 -8.54
CA GLY A 76 44.75 -38.57 -7.89
C GLY A 76 45.31 -39.92 -8.40
N GLY A 77 44.72 -40.51 -9.45
CA GLY A 77 45.01 -41.89 -9.87
C GLY A 77 45.50 -42.10 -11.31
N GLN A 78 45.74 -41.07 -12.13
CA GLN A 78 46.26 -41.29 -13.48
C GLN A 78 47.34 -40.27 -13.86
N SER A 79 48.57 -40.77 -13.91
CA SER A 79 49.74 -40.13 -14.48
C SER A 79 49.76 -40.29 -16.01
N HIS A 80 50.14 -39.21 -16.70
CA HIS A 80 50.58 -39.11 -18.11
C HIS A 80 49.62 -39.56 -19.24
N HIS A 81 49.09 -38.57 -19.97
CA HIS A 81 49.47 -38.37 -21.38
C HIS A 81 49.02 -37.00 -21.91
N SER A 82 49.99 -36.28 -22.48
CA SER A 82 49.81 -35.01 -23.19
C SER A 82 49.23 -35.26 -24.58
N HIS A 83 47.95 -34.95 -24.76
CA HIS A 83 47.34 -34.74 -26.08
C HIS A 83 46.72 -33.34 -26.12
N GLN A 84 47.27 -32.50 -27.00
CA GLN A 84 46.69 -31.22 -27.39
C GLN A 84 45.32 -31.46 -28.04
N LEU A 85 44.27 -31.00 -27.39
CA LEU A 85 42.94 -30.85 -27.98
C LEU A 85 42.81 -29.43 -28.56
N PRO A 86 42.20 -29.25 -29.74
CA PRO A 86 42.07 -27.95 -30.36
C PRO A 86 41.15 -27.06 -29.51
N HIS A 87 41.57 -25.80 -29.35
CA HIS A 87 40.82 -24.77 -28.64
C HIS A 87 39.41 -24.63 -29.22
N ARG A 88 38.40 -25.12 -28.48
CA ARG A 88 37.02 -24.69 -28.71
C ARG A 88 36.94 -23.21 -28.35
N PRO A 89 36.45 -22.33 -29.24
CA PRO A 89 36.15 -20.97 -28.85
C PRO A 89 35.09 -21.03 -27.75
N VAL A 90 35.46 -20.57 -26.55
CA VAL A 90 34.49 -20.30 -25.50
C VAL A 90 33.64 -19.16 -26.02
N LEU A 91 32.44 -19.48 -26.50
CA LEU A 91 31.40 -18.52 -26.78
C LEU A 91 31.08 -17.82 -25.45
N VAL A 92 31.71 -16.67 -25.22
CA VAL A 92 31.33 -15.74 -24.16
C VAL A 92 30.00 -15.16 -24.58
N LEU A 93 28.91 -15.87 -24.26
CA LEU A 93 27.57 -15.33 -24.40
C LEU A 93 27.53 -14.00 -23.62
N PRO A 94 27.07 -12.90 -24.23
CA PRO A 94 26.97 -11.63 -23.53
C PRO A 94 26.12 -11.83 -22.28
N ARG A 95 26.67 -11.43 -21.12
CA ARG A 95 26.13 -11.63 -19.77
C ARG A 95 24.77 -10.95 -19.51
N ARG A 96 24.10 -10.43 -20.54
CA ARG A 96 22.87 -9.61 -20.47
C ARG A 96 21.73 -10.17 -21.34
N LEU A 97 21.43 -11.46 -21.20
CA LEU A 97 20.21 -12.03 -21.78
C LEU A 97 18.97 -11.80 -20.90
N TYR A 98 19.15 -11.35 -19.66
CA TYR A 98 18.05 -11.10 -18.71
C TYR A 98 17.88 -9.60 -18.44
N PRO A 99 16.64 -9.06 -18.52
CA PRO A 99 16.38 -7.68 -18.15
C PRO A 99 16.74 -7.44 -16.69
N THR A 100 17.49 -6.37 -16.40
CA THR A 100 17.89 -6.03 -15.03
C THR A 100 16.89 -5.08 -14.38
N ALA A 101 16.58 -5.33 -13.12
CA ALA A 101 15.75 -4.42 -12.35
C ALA A 101 16.48 -3.10 -12.05
N ALA A 102 15.77 -1.99 -12.04
CA ALA A 102 16.31 -0.65 -11.77
C ALA A 102 15.25 0.23 -11.10
N ARG A 103 15.68 1.24 -10.35
CA ARG A 103 14.77 2.25 -9.81
C ARG A 103 14.38 3.24 -10.89
N ARG A 104 13.08 3.35 -11.16
CA ARG A 104 12.48 4.25 -12.16
C ARG A 104 11.52 5.20 -11.49
N LEU A 105 11.42 6.42 -12.01
CA LEU A 105 10.38 7.37 -11.61
C LEU A 105 8.99 6.75 -11.82
N PRO A 106 7.98 7.16 -11.02
CA PRO A 106 6.65 6.61 -11.13
C PRO A 106 5.99 6.99 -12.46
N GLN A 107 5.28 6.05 -13.06
CA GLN A 107 4.44 6.28 -14.24
C GLN A 107 2.98 6.58 -13.85
N ALA A 108 2.61 6.28 -12.59
CA ALA A 108 1.34 6.70 -12.02
C ALA A 108 1.48 7.15 -10.56
N ILE A 109 0.67 8.12 -10.16
CA ILE A 109 0.65 8.64 -8.79
C ILE A 109 -0.78 8.63 -8.25
N ILE A 110 -0.97 8.06 -7.05
CA ILE A 110 -2.19 8.22 -6.27
C ILE A 110 -2.06 9.53 -5.46
N MET A 111 -2.64 10.59 -6.00
CA MET A 111 -2.43 11.95 -5.49
C MET A 111 -3.33 12.32 -4.31
N GLY A 112 -4.37 11.53 -4.03
CA GLY A 112 -5.34 11.85 -2.99
C GLY A 112 -6.62 11.01 -3.10
N VAL A 113 -7.60 11.25 -2.24
CA VAL A 113 -7.61 12.26 -1.16
C VAL A 113 -7.34 11.61 0.20
N ARG A 114 -6.80 12.36 1.16
CA ARG A 114 -6.62 11.89 2.53
C ARG A 114 -7.95 11.34 3.08
N LYS A 115 -7.88 10.15 3.68
CA LYS A 115 -9.01 9.37 4.23
C LYS A 115 -9.95 8.71 3.22
N CYS A 116 -9.65 8.76 1.92
CA CYS A 116 -10.49 8.12 0.91
C CYS A 116 -10.12 6.66 0.60
N GLY A 117 -9.18 6.05 1.33
CA GLY A 117 -8.74 4.67 1.07
C GLY A 117 -7.51 4.56 0.16
N THR A 118 -6.72 5.62 0.02
CA THR A 118 -5.50 5.64 -0.82
C THR A 118 -4.53 4.50 -0.51
N ARG A 119 -4.38 4.13 0.77
CA ARG A 119 -3.55 3.00 1.19
C ARG A 119 -4.12 1.68 0.69
N ALA A 120 -5.42 1.44 0.88
CA ALA A 120 -6.09 0.23 0.42
C ALA A 120 -5.92 0.08 -1.08
N LEU A 121 -6.18 1.15 -1.83
CA LEU A 121 -6.01 1.20 -3.28
C LEU A 121 -4.59 0.77 -3.72
N LEU A 122 -3.55 1.34 -3.10
CA LEU A 122 -2.17 0.99 -3.44
C LEU A 122 -1.83 -0.48 -3.15
N GLU A 123 -2.30 -1.01 -2.01
CA GLU A 123 -2.07 -2.43 -1.67
C GLU A 123 -2.83 -3.36 -2.62
N MET A 124 -4.05 -3.02 -3.03
CA MET A 124 -4.83 -3.79 -4.00
C MET A 124 -4.14 -3.82 -5.37
N LEU A 125 -3.67 -2.67 -5.87
CA LEU A 125 -2.96 -2.59 -7.14
C LEU A 125 -1.64 -3.37 -7.13
N TYR A 126 -0.98 -3.46 -5.97
CA TYR A 126 0.26 -4.22 -5.82
C TYR A 126 0.08 -5.74 -5.95
N LEU A 127 -1.16 -6.24 -5.92
CA LEU A 127 -1.46 -7.63 -6.25
C LEU A 127 -1.18 -7.94 -7.74
N HIS A 128 -1.14 -6.92 -8.61
CA HIS A 128 -0.85 -7.12 -10.02
C HIS A 128 0.66 -7.34 -10.25
N PRO A 129 1.08 -8.39 -10.98
CA PRO A 129 2.51 -8.69 -11.21
C PRO A 129 3.30 -7.60 -11.96
N MET A 130 2.62 -6.67 -12.65
CA MET A 130 3.23 -5.59 -13.41
C MET A 130 3.29 -4.28 -12.63
N VAL A 131 2.82 -4.27 -11.38
CA VAL A 131 2.85 -3.09 -10.52
C VAL A 131 3.97 -3.24 -9.49
N GLN A 132 4.73 -2.17 -9.29
CA GLN A 132 5.64 -1.98 -8.17
C GLN A 132 5.19 -0.74 -7.41
N LYS A 133 5.30 -0.74 -6.09
CA LYS A 133 4.89 0.40 -5.26
C LYS A 133 6.02 0.96 -4.42
N ALA A 134 6.02 2.28 -4.24
CA ALA A 134 6.81 2.91 -3.19
C ALA A 134 6.37 2.39 -1.81
N ALA A 135 7.31 2.24 -0.88
CA ALA A 135 7.05 1.64 0.43
C ALA A 135 6.17 2.52 1.34
N GLY A 136 6.15 3.83 1.13
CA GLY A 136 5.42 4.79 1.93
C GLY A 136 5.10 6.07 1.15
N GLU A 137 4.61 7.08 1.88
CA GLU A 137 4.36 8.42 1.32
C GLU A 137 5.70 9.15 1.22
N VAL A 138 6.13 9.43 0.00
CA VAL A 138 7.46 10.01 -0.24
C VAL A 138 7.46 11.51 0.04
N HIS A 139 6.31 12.16 -0.12
CA HIS A 139 6.16 13.60 0.08
C HIS A 139 7.23 14.42 -0.66
N PHE A 140 7.46 14.08 -1.94
CA PHE A 140 8.49 14.75 -2.73
C PHE A 140 8.01 16.10 -3.26
N PHE A 141 6.78 16.16 -3.79
CA PHE A 141 6.28 17.36 -4.45
C PHE A 141 5.69 18.40 -3.49
N ASP A 142 5.25 17.98 -2.29
CA ASP A 142 4.56 18.83 -1.31
C ASP A 142 5.44 19.32 -0.15
N ARG A 143 6.68 18.83 -0.02
CA ARG A 143 7.64 19.28 0.98
C ARG A 143 8.87 19.84 0.30
N ASP A 144 9.14 21.13 0.49
CA ASP A 144 10.27 21.79 -0.16
C ASP A 144 11.61 21.19 0.25
N GLU A 145 11.75 20.69 1.48
CA GLU A 145 12.99 20.02 1.91
C GLU A 145 13.26 18.74 1.11
N ASN A 146 12.22 18.06 0.63
CA ASN A 146 12.36 16.88 -0.22
C ASN A 146 12.49 17.27 -1.70
N TYR A 147 11.69 18.22 -2.17
CA TYR A 147 11.72 18.68 -3.56
C TYR A 147 13.10 19.21 -3.96
N ASN A 148 13.73 19.98 -3.07
CA ASN A 148 15.06 20.56 -3.28
C ASN A 148 16.20 19.52 -3.35
N LYS A 149 15.96 18.26 -2.96
CA LYS A 149 16.93 17.16 -3.13
C LYS A 149 16.98 16.65 -4.58
N GLY A 150 16.06 17.07 -5.43
CA GLY A 150 16.03 16.78 -6.86
C GLY A 150 15.47 15.40 -7.23
N LEU A 151 15.25 15.21 -8.53
CA LEU A 151 14.60 14.01 -9.09
C LEU A 151 15.40 12.73 -8.86
N GLU A 152 16.72 12.81 -8.76
CA GLU A 152 17.55 11.63 -8.49
C GLU A 152 17.28 11.10 -7.07
N TRP A 153 17.16 12.00 -6.09
CA TRP A 153 16.75 11.61 -4.73
C TRP A 153 15.36 10.96 -4.74
N TYR A 154 14.41 11.53 -5.49
CA TYR A 154 13.06 10.97 -5.63
C TYR A 154 13.06 9.58 -6.27
N ARG A 155 13.81 9.41 -7.37
CA ARG A 155 14.01 8.11 -8.04
C ARG A 155 14.60 7.08 -7.09
N MET A 156 15.51 7.49 -6.20
CA MET A 156 16.11 6.60 -5.20
C MET A 156 15.12 6.16 -4.10
N GLN A 157 13.97 6.81 -3.95
CA GLN A 157 12.89 6.33 -3.07
C GLN A 157 12.03 5.24 -3.72
N MET A 158 12.16 5.04 -5.04
CA MET A 158 11.36 4.07 -5.79
C MET A 158 11.88 2.64 -5.62
N PRO A 159 10.99 1.62 -5.70
CA PRO A 159 11.42 0.22 -5.74
C PRO A 159 12.20 -0.07 -7.03
N HIS A 160 12.91 -1.20 -7.02
CA HIS A 160 13.43 -1.76 -8.26
C HIS A 160 12.27 -2.35 -9.06
N SER A 161 12.16 -1.99 -10.32
CA SER A 161 11.21 -2.57 -11.26
C SER A 161 11.93 -3.17 -12.47
N TYR A 162 11.30 -4.08 -13.19
CA TYR A 162 11.76 -4.52 -14.51
C TYR A 162 11.20 -3.60 -15.61
N PRO A 163 11.81 -3.57 -16.82
CA PRO A 163 11.17 -2.97 -17.98
C PRO A 163 9.75 -3.52 -18.19
N GLY A 164 8.80 -2.65 -18.52
CA GLY A 164 7.38 -3.00 -18.69
C GLY A 164 6.54 -2.94 -17.41
N GLN A 165 7.16 -3.01 -16.22
CA GLN A 165 6.44 -2.78 -14.97
C GLN A 165 6.19 -1.29 -14.73
N ILE A 166 5.08 -0.99 -14.06
CA ILE A 166 4.65 0.34 -13.64
C ILE A 166 5.02 0.53 -12.17
N THR A 167 5.77 1.59 -11.86
CA THR A 167 6.01 2.07 -10.51
C THR A 167 4.91 3.07 -10.12
N ILE A 168 4.28 2.84 -8.96
CA ILE A 168 3.24 3.69 -8.40
C ILE A 168 3.69 4.29 -7.06
N GLU A 169 3.49 5.59 -6.89
CA GLU A 169 3.68 6.31 -5.63
C GLU A 169 2.35 6.86 -5.11
N LYS A 170 2.24 7.10 -3.80
CA LYS A 170 1.02 7.55 -3.14
C LYS A 170 1.32 8.53 -2.01
N SER A 171 0.98 9.80 -2.21
CA SER A 171 1.05 10.85 -1.19
C SER A 171 -0.25 11.68 -1.22
N PRO A 172 -1.22 11.42 -0.32
CA PRO A 172 -2.55 12.01 -0.41
C PRO A 172 -2.63 13.53 -0.20
N SER A 173 -1.57 14.13 0.35
CA SER A 173 -1.44 15.58 0.49
C SER A 173 -1.23 16.27 -0.85
N TYR A 174 -0.70 15.58 -1.87
CA TYR A 174 -0.48 16.13 -3.19
C TYR A 174 -1.73 16.83 -3.75
N PHE A 175 -2.89 16.18 -3.62
CA PHE A 175 -4.16 16.72 -4.14
C PHE A 175 -4.45 18.15 -3.69
N VAL A 176 -4.10 18.51 -2.45
CA VAL A 176 -4.47 19.80 -1.86
C VAL A 176 -3.37 20.86 -1.95
N THR A 177 -2.12 20.45 -2.14
CA THR A 177 -0.96 21.35 -2.17
C THR A 177 -0.87 22.10 -3.51
N PRO A 178 -0.91 23.45 -3.52
CA PRO A 178 -1.02 24.24 -4.76
C PRO A 178 0.09 24.05 -5.79
N GLU A 179 1.33 23.84 -5.36
CA GLU A 179 2.51 23.77 -6.22
C GLU A 179 2.67 22.41 -6.91
N VAL A 180 2.01 21.38 -6.38
CA VAL A 180 2.23 19.98 -6.77
C VAL A 180 1.86 19.68 -8.23
N PRO A 181 0.73 20.14 -8.79
CA PRO A 181 0.38 19.86 -10.18
C PRO A 181 1.49 20.27 -11.15
N GLU A 182 2.02 21.49 -10.99
CA GLU A 182 3.10 22.03 -11.83
C GLU A 182 4.41 21.26 -11.66
N ARG A 183 4.78 20.93 -10.41
CA ARG A 183 6.00 20.15 -10.13
C ARG A 183 5.93 18.74 -10.72
N ILE A 184 4.78 18.08 -10.66
CA ILE A 184 4.58 16.76 -11.29
C ILE A 184 4.63 16.90 -12.81
N ARG A 185 3.99 17.92 -13.38
CA ARG A 185 3.99 18.16 -14.83
C ARG A 185 5.40 18.40 -15.36
N ALA A 186 6.21 19.17 -14.64
CA ALA A 186 7.61 19.41 -14.97
C ALA A 186 8.46 18.13 -14.93
N MET A 187 8.13 17.16 -14.08
CA MET A 187 8.79 15.85 -14.08
C MET A 187 8.35 14.99 -15.27
N ASN A 188 7.03 14.88 -15.49
CA ASN A 188 6.45 14.06 -16.54
C ASN A 188 5.04 14.55 -16.88
N SER A 189 4.90 15.28 -17.99
CA SER A 189 3.62 15.81 -18.45
C SER A 189 2.62 14.73 -18.87
N SER A 190 3.08 13.51 -19.19
CA SER A 190 2.26 12.39 -19.65
C SER A 190 1.93 11.37 -18.55
N ILE A 191 2.20 11.71 -17.27
CA ILE A 191 1.97 10.81 -16.13
C ILE A 191 0.48 10.54 -15.92
N LYS A 192 0.13 9.34 -15.43
CA LYS A 192 -1.24 9.00 -15.05
C LYS A 192 -1.51 9.33 -13.57
N LEU A 193 -2.64 9.94 -13.29
CA LEU A 193 -3.01 10.39 -11.96
C LEU A 193 -4.25 9.64 -11.48
N LEU A 194 -4.18 9.08 -10.28
CA LEU A 194 -5.28 8.38 -9.62
C LEU A 194 -5.79 9.23 -8.46
N LEU A 195 -7.07 9.58 -8.50
CA LEU A 195 -7.77 10.35 -7.47
C LEU A 195 -8.89 9.51 -6.87
N ILE A 196 -8.70 8.99 -5.66
CA ILE A 196 -9.75 8.27 -4.94
C ILE A 196 -10.54 9.22 -4.04
N VAL A 197 -11.87 9.22 -4.20
CA VAL A 197 -12.79 10.08 -3.44
C VAL A 197 -13.87 9.25 -2.75
N ARG A 198 -14.39 9.76 -1.63
CA ARG A 198 -15.51 9.19 -0.88
C ARG A 198 -16.58 10.24 -0.66
N GLU A 199 -17.73 9.83 -0.15
CA GLU A 199 -18.74 10.75 0.38
C GLU A 199 -18.08 11.78 1.33
N PRO A 200 -18.22 13.09 1.05
CA PRO A 200 -17.43 14.15 1.69
C PRO A 200 -17.63 14.27 3.21
N VAL A 201 -18.83 13.98 3.74
CA VAL A 201 -19.10 14.04 5.18
C VAL A 201 -18.40 12.88 5.90
N THR A 202 -18.54 11.66 5.38
CA THR A 202 -17.87 10.46 5.88
C THR A 202 -16.35 10.62 5.86
N ARG A 203 -15.80 11.23 4.79
CA ARG A 203 -14.38 11.56 4.70
C ARG A 203 -13.95 12.55 5.77
N ALA A 204 -14.72 13.62 5.98
CA ALA A 204 -14.43 14.65 6.99
C ALA A 204 -14.41 14.07 8.41
N ILE A 205 -15.40 13.25 8.76
CA ILE A 205 -15.47 12.56 10.06
C ILE A 205 -14.26 11.64 10.23
N SER A 206 -13.91 10.84 9.21
CA SER A 206 -12.73 9.96 9.27
C SER A 206 -11.41 10.70 9.46
N ASP A 207 -11.33 11.94 8.97
CA ASP A 207 -10.17 12.82 9.13
C ASP A 207 -10.09 13.36 10.56
N TYR A 208 -11.22 13.85 11.08
CA TYR A 208 -11.35 14.24 12.49
C TYR A 208 -10.96 13.10 13.44
N THR A 209 -11.48 11.89 13.24
CA THR A 209 -11.15 10.72 14.07
C THR A 209 -9.64 10.44 14.09
N GLN A 210 -8.96 10.54 12.93
CA GLN A 210 -7.52 10.34 12.87
C GLN A 210 -6.74 11.46 13.56
N LEU A 211 -7.14 12.72 13.37
CA LEU A 211 -6.53 13.85 14.06
C LEU A 211 -6.68 13.71 15.58
N ARG A 212 -7.83 13.23 16.04
CA ARG A 212 -8.09 12.96 17.46
C ARG A 212 -7.21 11.85 18.02
N ALA A 213 -7.14 10.71 17.34
CA ALA A 213 -6.29 9.59 17.74
C ALA A 213 -4.81 9.98 17.81
N ASN A 214 -4.32 10.74 16.83
CA ASN A 214 -2.95 11.24 16.82
C ASN A 214 -2.68 12.20 17.99
N ALA A 215 -3.62 13.10 18.31
CA ALA A 215 -3.47 14.03 19.43
C ALA A 215 -3.43 13.29 20.79
N VAL A 216 -4.24 12.23 20.95
CA VAL A 216 -4.21 11.38 22.15
C VAL A 216 -2.86 10.66 22.25
N ALA A 217 -2.38 10.05 21.16
CA ALA A 217 -1.09 9.35 21.14
C ALA A 217 0.12 10.27 21.36
N ALA A 218 0.04 11.54 20.96
CA ALA A 218 1.09 12.53 21.15
C ALA A 218 1.08 13.18 22.55
N SER A 219 0.03 12.97 23.34
CA SER A 219 -0.04 13.49 24.71
C SER A 219 0.89 12.64 25.60
N PRO A 220 1.90 13.24 26.27
CA PRO A 220 2.85 12.47 27.07
C PRO A 220 2.15 11.89 28.30
N SER A 221 1.83 10.59 28.26
CA SER A 221 1.26 9.82 29.37
C SER A 221 2.27 9.52 30.49
N SER A 222 3.34 10.33 30.64
CA SER A 222 4.44 10.06 31.56
C SER A 222 5.16 11.31 32.10
N LEU A 223 4.47 12.45 32.22
CA LEU A 223 4.96 13.54 33.07
C LEU A 223 4.29 13.43 34.45
N PRO A 224 5.04 13.57 35.56
CA PRO A 224 4.45 13.63 36.90
C PRO A 224 3.47 14.82 36.97
N PRO A 225 2.47 14.79 37.88
CA PRO A 225 1.44 15.83 37.97
C PRO A 225 2.08 17.14 38.41
N VAL A 226 2.51 17.96 37.46
CA VAL A 226 2.96 19.33 37.73
C VAL A 226 1.72 20.22 37.75
N ALA A 227 1.28 20.53 38.97
CA ALA A 227 0.28 21.50 39.40
C ALA A 227 -1.22 21.21 39.11
N PRO A 228 -2.14 21.48 40.07
CA PRO A 228 -3.53 21.02 39.99
C PRO A 228 -4.49 21.92 39.18
N ASN A 229 -4.02 23.00 38.56
CA ASN A 229 -4.91 24.13 38.21
C ASN A 229 -4.97 24.54 36.72
N VAL A 230 -4.58 23.68 35.78
CA VAL A 230 -4.97 23.87 34.38
C VAL A 230 -5.89 22.73 34.00
N ALA A 231 -7.20 22.94 34.20
CA ALA A 231 -8.20 22.02 33.69
C ALA A 231 -8.01 21.91 32.18
N ALA A 232 -7.48 20.77 31.72
CA ALA A 232 -7.39 20.47 30.30
C ALA A 232 -8.81 20.55 29.74
N GLN A 233 -9.06 21.51 28.85
CA GLN A 233 -10.38 21.64 28.25
C GLN A 233 -10.75 20.31 27.56
N PRO A 234 -12.00 19.84 27.71
CA PRO A 234 -12.42 18.60 27.09
C PRO A 234 -12.23 18.69 25.57
N PRO A 235 -11.86 17.58 24.91
CA PRO A 235 -11.70 17.56 23.47
C PRO A 235 -13.02 17.96 22.80
N LYS A 236 -12.96 18.96 21.92
CA LYS A 236 -14.12 19.40 21.13
C LYS A 236 -14.64 18.27 20.23
N SER A 237 -15.95 18.13 20.13
CA SER A 237 -16.62 17.18 19.24
C SER A 237 -16.46 17.59 17.76
N PHE A 238 -16.85 16.71 16.84
CA PHE A 238 -16.82 17.03 15.41
C PHE A 238 -17.74 18.21 15.09
N GLU A 239 -18.97 18.20 15.61
CA GLU A 239 -20.00 19.22 15.41
C GLU A 239 -19.53 20.59 15.91
N GLN A 240 -18.91 20.64 17.08
CA GLN A 240 -18.35 21.87 17.67
C GLN A 240 -17.20 22.48 16.84
N LEU A 241 -16.54 21.68 16.01
CA LEU A 241 -15.48 22.13 15.10
C LEU A 241 -16.01 22.43 13.70
N ALA A 242 -17.02 21.68 13.25
CA ALA A 242 -17.60 21.73 11.92
C ALA A 242 -18.66 22.84 11.77
N VAL A 243 -19.36 23.19 12.85
CA VAL A 243 -20.48 24.14 12.84
C VAL A 243 -20.24 25.20 13.92
N PHE A 244 -20.34 26.47 13.53
CA PHE A 244 -20.27 27.60 14.45
C PHE A 244 -21.54 27.67 15.32
N PRO A 245 -21.50 28.32 16.50
CA PRO A 245 -22.67 28.47 17.37
C PRO A 245 -23.88 29.16 16.71
N ASN A 246 -23.66 29.93 15.65
CA ASN A 246 -24.71 30.58 14.86
C ASN A 246 -25.35 29.65 13.80
N GLY A 247 -25.00 28.36 13.77
CA GLY A 247 -25.52 27.36 12.83
C GLY A 247 -24.84 27.33 11.46
N THR A 248 -23.86 28.20 11.20
CA THR A 248 -23.13 28.22 9.92
C THR A 248 -21.98 27.23 9.90
N ILE A 249 -21.62 26.73 8.71
CA ILE A 249 -20.55 25.75 8.53
C ILE A 249 -19.19 26.42 8.65
N ASN A 250 -18.27 25.79 9.39
CA ASN A 250 -16.88 26.22 9.49
C ASN A 250 -16.07 25.74 8.27
N GLU A 251 -16.19 26.43 7.15
CA GLU A 251 -15.55 26.04 5.88
C GLU A 251 -14.01 25.99 5.95
N VAL A 252 -13.39 26.77 6.85
CA VAL A 252 -11.94 26.76 7.06
C VAL A 252 -11.47 25.58 7.91
N TYR A 253 -12.38 24.84 8.55
CA TYR A 253 -12.04 23.62 9.26
C TYR A 253 -11.48 22.60 8.26
N ARG A 254 -10.20 22.23 8.43
CA ARG A 254 -9.45 21.44 7.44
C ARG A 254 -10.18 20.18 6.95
N PRO A 255 -10.83 19.36 7.79
CA PRO A 255 -11.67 18.25 7.33
C PRO A 255 -12.87 18.66 6.46
N LEU A 256 -13.45 19.84 6.62
CA LEU A 256 -14.49 20.30 5.70
C LEU A 256 -13.87 20.85 4.43
N ALA A 257 -12.87 21.73 4.55
CA ALA A 257 -12.17 22.33 3.41
C ALA A 257 -11.70 21.28 2.40
N ILE A 258 -11.00 20.23 2.86
CA ILE A 258 -10.48 19.14 2.00
C ILE A 258 -11.59 18.32 1.35
N SER A 259 -12.77 18.22 1.97
CA SER A 259 -13.93 17.51 1.42
C SER A 259 -14.60 18.26 0.26
N VAL A 260 -14.29 19.54 0.04
CA VAL A 260 -14.77 20.32 -1.10
C VAL A 260 -13.87 20.06 -2.32
N TYR A 261 -13.97 18.86 -2.89
CA TYR A 261 -12.99 18.36 -3.88
C TYR A 261 -12.83 19.26 -5.12
N HIS A 262 -13.89 19.91 -5.57
CA HIS A 262 -13.85 20.74 -6.78
C HIS A 262 -12.88 21.93 -6.65
N ASN A 263 -12.70 22.47 -5.43
CA ASN A 263 -11.77 23.58 -5.15
C ASN A 263 -10.31 23.21 -5.45
N TYR A 264 -9.99 21.92 -5.42
CA TYR A 264 -8.65 21.42 -5.70
C TYR A 264 -8.56 20.88 -7.12
N LEU A 265 -9.58 20.16 -7.58
CA LEU A 265 -9.57 19.50 -8.90
C LEU A 265 -9.39 20.50 -10.06
N HIS A 266 -9.91 21.73 -9.94
CA HIS A 266 -9.71 22.76 -10.97
C HIS A 266 -8.24 22.98 -11.32
N ARG A 267 -7.36 23.13 -10.32
CA ARG A 267 -5.91 23.34 -10.54
C ARG A 267 -5.23 22.16 -11.21
N TRP A 268 -5.71 20.94 -10.93
CA TRP A 268 -5.20 19.74 -11.59
C TRP A 268 -5.59 19.70 -13.06
N LEU A 269 -6.79 20.18 -13.41
CA LEU A 269 -7.28 20.25 -14.79
C LEU A 269 -6.63 21.40 -15.60
N GLU A 270 -6.13 22.44 -14.94
CA GLU A 270 -5.28 23.45 -15.58
C GLU A 270 -3.90 22.89 -15.97
N ALA A 271 -3.37 21.96 -15.17
CA ALA A 271 -2.05 21.37 -15.39
C ALA A 271 -2.08 20.13 -16.30
N PHE A 272 -3.12 19.28 -16.20
CA PHE A 272 -3.23 18.01 -16.89
C PHE A 272 -4.57 17.87 -17.62
N PRO A 273 -4.58 17.24 -18.81
CA PRO A 273 -5.83 16.92 -19.49
C PRO A 273 -6.65 15.92 -18.66
N ARG A 274 -7.98 16.01 -18.80
CA ARG A 274 -8.94 15.20 -18.02
C ARG A 274 -8.69 13.71 -18.17
N GLU A 275 -8.21 13.27 -19.32
CA GLU A 275 -7.94 11.88 -19.69
C GLU A 275 -6.74 11.30 -18.92
N GLN A 276 -5.88 12.13 -18.33
CA GLN A 276 -4.78 11.68 -17.48
C GLN A 276 -5.18 11.53 -16.00
N ILE A 277 -6.41 11.86 -15.62
CA ILE A 277 -6.89 11.79 -14.25
C ILE A 277 -8.03 10.76 -14.16
N LEU A 278 -7.79 9.63 -13.50
CA LEU A 278 -8.86 8.69 -13.18
C LEU A 278 -9.41 8.99 -11.78
N ILE A 279 -10.71 9.25 -11.70
CA ILE A 279 -11.43 9.35 -10.43
C ILE A 279 -11.92 7.95 -10.04
N VAL A 280 -11.50 7.48 -8.88
CA VAL A 280 -11.85 6.19 -8.30
C VAL A 280 -12.88 6.40 -7.20
N ASN A 281 -13.97 5.63 -7.23
CA ASN A 281 -14.98 5.69 -6.18
C ASN A 281 -14.50 4.85 -4.98
N GLY A 282 -14.13 5.51 -3.90
CA GLY A 282 -13.61 4.89 -2.69
C GLY A 282 -14.68 4.23 -1.82
N ASP A 283 -15.96 4.59 -1.99
CA ASP A 283 -17.06 3.87 -1.32
C ASP A 283 -17.33 2.55 -2.04
N LEU A 284 -17.34 2.55 -3.39
CA LEU A 284 -17.39 1.31 -4.17
C LEU A 284 -16.12 0.47 -4.04
N LEU A 285 -14.96 1.04 -3.75
CA LEU A 285 -13.75 0.24 -3.50
C LEU A 285 -13.91 -0.66 -2.26
N ILE A 286 -14.79 -0.29 -1.32
CA ILE A 286 -15.12 -1.09 -0.13
C ILE A 286 -16.09 -2.21 -0.49
N GLU A 287 -17.14 -1.88 -1.25
CA GLU A 287 -18.25 -2.79 -1.56
C GLU A 287 -17.93 -3.76 -2.72
N ASP A 288 -17.25 -3.26 -3.75
CA ASP A 288 -16.87 -3.97 -4.96
C ASP A 288 -15.47 -3.53 -5.43
N PRO A 289 -14.40 -4.01 -4.76
CA PRO A 289 -13.03 -3.63 -5.09
C PRO A 289 -12.62 -4.03 -6.51
N VAL A 290 -13.14 -5.15 -7.02
CA VAL A 290 -12.74 -5.70 -8.32
C VAL A 290 -13.12 -4.74 -9.44
N SER A 291 -14.35 -4.19 -9.45
CA SER A 291 -14.75 -3.27 -10.52
C SER A 291 -13.93 -1.99 -10.54
N GLN A 292 -13.53 -1.48 -9.37
CA GLN A 292 -12.69 -0.28 -9.30
C GLN A 292 -11.25 -0.58 -9.73
N VAL A 293 -10.69 -1.72 -9.31
CA VAL A 293 -9.34 -2.12 -9.71
C VAL A 293 -9.25 -2.39 -11.21
N GLN A 294 -10.23 -3.08 -11.82
CA GLN A 294 -10.24 -3.32 -13.27
C GLN A 294 -10.32 -2.02 -14.09
N LYS A 295 -11.05 -1.01 -13.61
CA LYS A 295 -11.03 0.33 -14.22
C LYS A 295 -9.62 0.94 -14.20
N ILE A 296 -8.88 0.72 -13.13
CA ILE A 296 -7.51 1.22 -12.99
C ILE A 296 -6.55 0.41 -13.86
N GLU A 297 -6.68 -0.92 -13.92
CA GLU A 297 -5.89 -1.77 -14.83
C GLU A 297 -6.03 -1.27 -16.28
N ASN A 298 -7.28 -1.10 -16.74
CA ASN A 298 -7.58 -0.56 -18.07
C ASN A 298 -6.99 0.84 -18.27
N PHE A 299 -7.19 1.73 -17.29
CA PHE A 299 -6.67 3.10 -17.35
C PHE A 299 -5.15 3.13 -17.40
N LEU A 300 -4.45 2.23 -16.70
CA LEU A 300 -2.99 2.12 -16.71
C LEU A 300 -2.47 1.41 -17.96
N GLY A 301 -3.32 0.71 -18.71
CA GLY A 301 -2.94 -0.11 -19.88
C GLY A 301 -2.37 -1.47 -19.46
N LEU A 302 -2.84 -1.99 -18.33
CA LEU A 302 -2.47 -3.30 -17.80
C LEU A 302 -3.51 -4.34 -18.22
N GLU A 303 -3.06 -5.57 -18.45
CA GLU A 303 -3.98 -6.70 -18.62
C GLU A 303 -4.77 -6.96 -17.33
N PRO A 304 -6.07 -7.27 -17.37
CA PRO A 304 -6.82 -7.61 -16.17
C PRO A 304 -6.26 -8.86 -15.49
N ARG A 305 -5.70 -8.71 -14.28
CA ARG A 305 -5.13 -9.82 -13.50
C ARG A 305 -5.73 -9.94 -12.11
N ILE A 306 -6.27 -8.84 -11.58
CA ILE A 306 -6.90 -8.82 -10.27
C ILE A 306 -8.40 -9.16 -10.41
N GLY A 307 -8.86 -10.17 -9.68
CA GLY A 307 -10.25 -10.63 -9.68
C GLY A 307 -10.77 -10.93 -8.28
N THR A 308 -12.02 -11.42 -8.21
CA THR A 308 -12.72 -11.71 -6.94
C THR A 308 -11.96 -12.65 -6.02
N HIS A 309 -11.24 -13.63 -6.59
CA HIS A 309 -10.42 -14.58 -5.85
C HIS A 309 -9.26 -13.95 -5.05
N ASN A 310 -8.88 -12.71 -5.33
CA ASN A 310 -7.86 -11.98 -4.57
C ASN A 310 -8.43 -11.31 -3.31
N PHE A 311 -9.75 -11.26 -3.16
CA PHE A 311 -10.43 -10.59 -2.07
C PHE A 311 -11.25 -11.59 -1.27
N TYR A 312 -11.22 -11.43 0.05
CA TYR A 312 -12.13 -12.13 0.94
C TYR A 312 -12.71 -11.13 1.92
N PHE A 313 -13.98 -11.32 2.26
CA PHE A 313 -14.66 -10.51 3.25
C PHE A 313 -14.41 -11.09 4.66
N ASN A 314 -14.12 -10.25 5.64
CA ASN A 314 -13.79 -10.69 7.01
C ASN A 314 -14.87 -10.25 8.01
N GLU A 315 -15.78 -11.18 8.34
CA GLU A 315 -16.92 -10.97 9.25
C GLU A 315 -16.52 -10.81 10.73
N THR A 316 -15.35 -11.32 11.15
CA THR A 316 -14.94 -11.29 12.58
C THR A 316 -14.66 -9.86 13.05
N LYS A 317 -14.36 -8.96 12.11
CA LYS A 317 -14.24 -7.53 12.33
C LYS A 317 -15.58 -6.80 12.40
N ASP A 318 -16.63 -7.35 11.82
CA ASP A 318 -18.01 -6.84 11.99
C ASP A 318 -18.58 -7.23 13.35
N SER A 319 -18.25 -8.43 13.83
CA SER A 319 -18.75 -8.98 15.08
C SER A 319 -18.05 -8.42 16.32
N THR A 320 -16.73 -8.17 16.31
CA THR A 320 -16.07 -7.46 17.42
C THR A 320 -16.56 -6.01 17.56
N ALA A 321 -16.85 -5.33 16.46
CA ALA A 321 -17.55 -4.04 16.51
C ALA A 321 -18.97 -4.16 17.10
N SER A 322 -19.63 -5.31 16.94
CA SER A 322 -20.95 -5.59 17.51
C SER A 322 -20.94 -6.06 18.97
N GLU A 323 -19.85 -6.67 19.44
CA GLU A 323 -19.75 -7.33 20.75
C GLU A 323 -19.19 -6.38 21.83
N THR A 324 -18.28 -5.47 21.47
CA THR A 324 -17.90 -4.31 22.30
C THR A 324 -19.11 -3.42 22.62
N ARG A 325 -20.12 -3.41 21.74
CA ARG A 325 -21.41 -2.71 21.87
C ARG A 325 -22.28 -3.21 23.04
N ARG A 326 -22.05 -4.43 23.55
CA ARG A 326 -22.82 -5.00 24.68
C ARG A 326 -22.22 -4.73 26.05
N GLN A 327 -20.95 -4.32 26.15
CA GLN A 327 -20.27 -4.13 27.43
C GLN A 327 -20.16 -2.67 27.88
N THR A 328 -20.33 -1.69 27.00
CA THR A 328 -20.25 -0.24 27.33
C THR A 328 -21.61 0.44 27.50
N GLY A 329 -22.72 -0.30 27.41
CA GLY A 329 -24.05 0.19 27.73
C GLY A 329 -24.38 -0.01 29.22
N ALA A 330 -23.87 0.87 30.08
CA ALA A 330 -24.35 1.13 31.44
C ALA A 330 -24.01 2.56 31.87
#